data_AF-A0A8J7AT16-F1
#
_entry.id   AF-A0A8J7AT16-F1
#
_cell.length_a   1.000
_cell.length_b   1.000
_cell.length_c   1.000
_cell.angle_alpha   90.00
_cell.angle_beta   90.00
_cell.angle_gamma   90.00
#
_symmetry.space_group_name_H-M   'P 1'
#
loop_
_entity.id
_entity.type
_entity.pdbx_description
1 polymer ?
#
loop_
_entity_poly.entity_id
_entity_poly.type
_entity_poly.pdbx_seq_one_letter_code
_entity_poly.pdbx_strand_id
1 'polypeptide(L)' 'LTEEGLAARLGVNVETIREQRTNLHPPLFVAWCKGKDKSGMGWEFHKNTGLYHPAS' A
#
# COMPACT_ATOMS: atom_id res chain seq x y z
N LEU A 1 -2.49 0.43 -8.74
CA LEU A 1 -1.15 1.03 -8.76
C LEU A 1 -0.09 -0.06 -8.81
N THR A 2 1.02 0.18 -9.51
CA THR A 2 2.22 -0.65 -9.32
C THR A 2 2.82 -0.36 -7.94
N GLU A 3 3.83 -1.13 -7.54
CA GLU A 3 4.51 -0.93 -6.26
C GLU A 3 5.24 0.41 -6.22
N GLU A 4 5.88 0.81 -7.32
CA GLU A 4 6.52 2.11 -7.51
C GLU A 4 5.50 3.25 -7.46
N GLY A 5 4.34 3.04 -8.10
CA GLY A 5 3.25 4.01 -8.09
C GLY A 5 2.68 4.23 -6.70
N LEU A 6 2.51 3.16 -5.90
CA LEU A 6 2.08 3.27 -4.52
C LEU A 6 3.15 3.94 -3.65
N ALA A 7 4.42 3.56 -3.80
CA ALA A 7 5.53 4.16 -3.07
C ALA A 7 5.61 5.67 -3.29
N ALA A 8 5.55 6.12 -4.55
CA ALA A 8 5.53 7.53 -4.91
C ALA A 8 4.33 8.26 -4.31
N ARG A 9 3.15 7.64 -4.33
CA ARG A 9 1.92 8.21 -3.78
C ARG A 9 1.98 8.39 -2.25
N LEU A 10 2.52 7.39 -1.54
CA LEU A 10 2.64 7.41 -0.08
C LEU A 10 3.89 8.17 0.41
N GLY A 11 4.75 8.64 -0.51
CA GLY A 11 5.98 9.37 -0.19
C GLY A 11 7.01 8.49 0.53
N VAL A 12 7.13 7.22 0.14
CA VAL A 12 8.06 6.25 0.71
C VAL A 12 8.84 5.53 -0.40
N ASN A 13 9.82 4.72 -0.02
CA ASN A 13 10.57 3.89 -0.96
C ASN A 13 9.82 2.59 -1.25
N VAL A 14 10.11 1.98 -2.41
CA VAL A 14 9.53 0.70 -2.84
C VAL A 14 9.82 -0.42 -1.83
N GLU A 15 11.02 -0.43 -1.26
CA GLU A 15 11.41 -1.39 -0.21
C GLU A 15 10.51 -1.31 1.02
N THR A 16 10.17 -0.09 1.46
CA THR A 16 9.24 0.10 2.58
C THR A 16 7.86 -0.50 2.28
N ILE A 17 7.36 -0.36 1.04
CA ILE A 17 6.10 -1.01 0.66
C ILE A 17 6.20 -2.54 0.78
N ARG A 18 7.31 -3.13 0.30
CA ARG A 18 7.54 -4.59 0.38
C ARG A 18 7.62 -5.08 1.82
N GLU A 19 8.39 -4.38 2.65
CA GLU A 19 8.55 -4.69 4.07
C GLU A 19 7.21 -4.63 4.80
N GLN A 20 6.47 -3.53 4.66
CA GLN A 20 5.19 -3.36 5.35
C GLN A 20 4.16 -4.38 4.88
N ARG A 21 4.09 -4.67 3.57
CA ARG A 21 3.18 -5.69 3.04
C ARG A 21 3.52 -7.10 3.54
N THR A 22 4.80 -7.39 3.80
CA THR A 22 5.26 -8.70 4.27
C THR A 22 5.08 -8.85 5.77
N ASN A 23 5.34 -7.78 6.54
CA ASN A 23 5.37 -7.81 8.00
C ASN A 23 4.00 -7.53 8.65
N LEU A 24 3.09 -6.82 7.96
CA LEU A 24 1.76 -6.50 8.46
C LEU A 24 0.71 -7.50 7.95
N HIS A 25 -0.24 -7.84 8.81
CA HIS A 25 -1.47 -8.50 8.35
C HIS A 25 -2.23 -7.58 7.37
N PRO A 26 -2.91 -8.10 6.32
CA PRO A 26 -3.47 -7.26 5.26
C PRO A 26 -4.31 -6.04 5.71
N PRO A 27 -5.23 -6.14 6.69
CA PRO A 27 -5.98 -4.98 7.19
C PRO A 27 -5.10 -3.92 7.85
N LEU A 28 -4.01 -4.32 8.52
CA LEU A 28 -3.06 -3.39 9.12
C LEU A 28 -2.21 -2.69 8.05
N PHE A 29 -1.86 -3.39 6.97
CA PHE A 29 -1.23 -2.75 5.82
C PHE A 29 -2.14 -1.69 5.18
N VAL A 30 -3.43 -2.01 4.99
CA VAL A 30 -4.41 -1.07 4.46
C VAL A 30 -4.51 0.18 5.34
N ALA A 31 -4.61 -0.01 6.66
CA ALA A 31 -4.66 1.11 7.62
C ALA A 31 -3.35 1.93 7.64
N TRP A 32 -2.20 1.28 7.51
CA TRP A 32 -0.91 1.95 7.39
C TRP A 32 -0.84 2.81 6.13
N CYS A 33 -1.28 2.29 4.98
CA CYS A 33 -1.41 3.07 3.75
C CYS A 33 -2.34 4.28 3.94
N LYS A 34 -3.49 4.07 4.61
CA LYS A 34 -4.47 5.12 4.91
C LYS A 34 -3.88 6.28 5.71
N GLY A 35 -3.01 5.98 6.69
CA GLY A 35 -2.33 7.00 7.49
C GLY A 35 -1.25 7.78 6.75
N LYS A 36 -0.74 7.27 5.62
CA LYS A 36 0.28 7.92 4.78
C LYS A 36 -0.31 8.67 3.60
N ASP A 37 -1.40 8.16 3.06
CA ASP A 37 -2.07 8.72 1.89
C ASP A 37 -2.71 10.08 2.24
N LYS A 38 -2.34 11.13 1.51
CA LYS A 38 -2.86 12.49 1.75
C LYS A 38 -4.38 12.61 1.64
N SER A 39 -5.03 11.70 0.90
CA SER A 39 -6.48 11.65 0.76
C SER A 39 -7.15 10.71 1.79
N GLY A 40 -6.37 10.08 2.67
CA GLY A 40 -6.89 9.13 3.66
C GLY A 40 -7.40 7.83 3.03
N MET A 41 -6.81 7.39 1.93
CA MET A 41 -7.20 6.18 1.20
C MET A 41 -6.33 4.99 1.59
N GLY A 42 -6.97 3.86 1.95
CA GLY A 42 -6.29 2.59 2.15
C GLY A 42 -5.95 1.92 0.80
N TRP A 43 -4.92 1.09 0.80
CA TRP A 43 -4.50 0.37 -0.41
C TRP A 43 -4.22 -1.10 -0.07
N GLU A 44 -4.77 -2.01 -0.87
CA GLU A 44 -4.59 -3.45 -0.70
C GLU A 44 -3.93 -4.07 -1.94
N PHE A 45 -3.08 -5.08 -1.72
CA PHE A 45 -2.41 -5.77 -2.82
C PHE A 45 -3.26 -6.94 -3.34
N HIS A 46 -3.59 -6.90 -4.63
CA HIS A 46 -4.32 -7.98 -5.30
C HIS A 46 -3.33 -8.92 -6.00
N LYS A 47 -3.19 -10.14 -5.47
CA LYS A 47 -2.26 -11.15 -6.00
C LYS A 47 -2.55 -11.53 -7.46
N ASN A 48 -3.82 -11.54 -7.85
CA ASN A 48 -4.24 -11.93 -9.20
C ASN A 48 -3.80 -10.92 -10.26
N THR A 49 -3.82 -9.63 -9.92
CA THR A 49 -3.41 -8.56 -10.86
C THR A 49 -1.97 -8.12 -10.65
N GLY A 50 -1.37 -8.44 -9.51
CA GLY A 50 -0.05 -7.91 -9.10
C GLY A 50 -0.06 -6.41 -8.84
N LEU A 51 -1.23 -5.82 -8.54
CA LEU A 51 -1.42 -4.38 -8.40
C LEU A 51 -2.09 -4.04 -7.06
N TYR A 52 -1.88 -2.81 -6.62
CA TYR A 52 -2.58 -2.24 -5.47
C TYR A 52 -3.89 -1.59 -5.90
N HIS A 53 -4.97 -1.90 -5.19
CA HIS A 53 -6.30 -1.32 -5.41
C HIS A 53 -6.73 -0.50 -4.19
N PRO A 54 -7.59 0.53 -4.38
CA PRO A 54 -8.17 1.26 -3.26
C PRO A 54 -8.97 0.34 -2.33
N ALA A 55 -8.76 0.48 -1.03
CA ALA A 55 -9.54 -0.17 0.02
C ALA A 55 -10.11 0.88 0.98
N SER A 56 -11.34 0.65 1.45
CA SER A 56 -12.12 1.56 2.32
C SER A 56 -11.57 1.63 3.75
#